data_AF-A0AAU7Q8M3-F1
#
_entry.id   AF-A0AAU7Q8M3-F1
#
_cell.length_a   1.000
_cell.length_b   1.000
_cell.length_c   1.000
_cell.angle_alpha   90.00
_cell.angle_beta   90.00
_cell.angle_gamma   90.00
#
_symmetry.space_group_name_H-M   'P 1'
#
loop_
_entity.id
_entity.type
_entity.pdbx_description
1 polymer ?
#
loop_
_entity_poly.entity_id
_entity_poly.type
_entity_poly.pdbx_seq_one_letter_code
_entity_poly.pdbx_strand_id
1 'polypeptide(L)' 'MKTNAWVTLDGHIEKKVDNDKYLFRDATGTVLLEIKGDKWNGQDVTPKDLVSISGRLLKDRHGTHISVGRILKQ' A
#
# COMPACT_ATOMS: atom_id res chain seq x y z
N MET A 1 -13.31 10.81 12.61
CA MET A 1 -12.03 11.56 12.58
C MET A 1 -11.24 11.07 11.38
N LYS A 2 -11.17 11.85 10.29
CA LYS A 2 -10.29 11.53 9.14
C LYS A 2 -8.86 11.87 9.56
N THR A 3 -7.98 10.87 9.59
CA THR A 3 -6.54 11.11 9.72
C THR A 3 -6.04 11.62 8.38
N ASN A 4 -5.55 12.87 8.33
CA ASN A 4 -4.86 13.44 7.16
C ASN A 4 -3.36 13.10 7.17
N ALA A 5 -2.96 12.02 7.84
CA ALA A 5 -1.57 11.63 7.94
C ALA A 5 -1.11 11.03 6.60
N TRP A 6 -0.05 11.62 6.05
CA TRP A 6 0.67 11.06 4.91
C TRP A 6 1.85 10.23 5.42
N VAL A 7 2.01 9.02 4.91
CA VAL A 7 3.06 8.09 5.33
C VAL A 7 3.80 7.53 4.12
N THR A 8 5.06 7.20 4.33
CA THR A 8 5.89 6.46 3.39
C THR A 8 6.41 5.21 4.08
N LEU A 9 6.24 4.04 3.46
CA LEU A 9 6.68 2.75 3.99
C LEU A 9 7.45 1.99 2.91
N ASP A 10 8.47 1.25 3.34
CA ASP A 10 9.25 0.36 2.49
C ASP A 10 8.98 -1.10 2.89
N GLY A 11 8.72 -1.95 1.91
CA GLY A 11 8.30 -3.33 2.16
C GLY A 11 7.87 -4.05 0.88
N HIS A 12 7.11 -5.14 1.04
CA HIS A 12 6.73 -6.02 -0.06
C HIS A 12 5.22 -6.15 -0.19
N ILE A 13 4.73 -6.24 -1.42
CA ILE A 13 3.33 -6.56 -1.70
C ILE A 13 3.17 -8.08 -1.68
N GLU A 14 2.68 -8.64 -0.58
CA GLU A 14 2.59 -10.09 -0.40
C GLU A 14 1.46 -10.71 -1.25
N LYS A 15 0.29 -10.08 -1.27
CA LYS A 15 -0.91 -10.69 -1.86
C LYS A 15 -1.97 -9.67 -2.26
N LYS A 16 -2.61 -9.89 -3.41
CA LYS A 16 -3.87 -9.22 -3.79
C LYS A 16 -5.05 -9.91 -3.10
N VAL A 17 -5.86 -9.14 -2.39
CA VAL A 17 -7.02 -9.67 -1.63
C VAL A 17 -8.37 -9.18 -2.16
N ASP A 18 -8.37 -8.12 -2.97
CA ASP A 18 -9.54 -7.56 -3.65
C ASP A 18 -9.08 -6.81 -4.92
N ASN A 19 -9.98 -6.21 -5.69
CA ASN A 19 -9.65 -5.55 -6.96
C ASN A 19 -8.50 -4.54 -6.86
N ASP A 20 -8.58 -3.62 -5.89
CA ASP A 20 -7.58 -2.59 -5.63
C ASP A 20 -6.93 -2.76 -4.24
N LYS A 21 -7.18 -3.88 -3.55
CA LYS A 21 -6.66 -4.09 -2.18
C LYS A 21 -5.57 -5.13 -2.13
N TYR A 22 -4.49 -4.79 -1.45
CA TYR A 22 -3.28 -5.60 -1.34
C TYR A 22 -2.81 -5.67 0.10
N LEU A 23 -2.27 -6.82 0.52
CA LEU A 23 -1.51 -6.94 1.75
C LEU A 23 -0.08 -6.51 1.49
N PHE A 24 0.38 -5.58 2.31
CA PHE A 24 1.74 -5.08 2.30
C PHE A 24 2.41 -5.38 3.62
N ARG A 25 3.65 -5.86 3.57
CA ARG A 25 4.42 -6.21 4.75
C ARG A 25 5.73 -5.45 4.81
N ASP A 26 5.98 -4.85 5.96
CA ASP A 26 7.26 -4.28 6.35
C ASP A 26 7.86 -5.07 7.53
N ALA A 27 8.95 -4.57 8.10
CA ALA A 27 9.63 -5.21 9.25
C ALA A 27 8.77 -5.26 10.53
N THR A 28 7.74 -4.42 10.63
CA THR A 28 6.91 -4.25 11.84
C THR A 28 5.60 -5.04 11.76
N GLY A 29 5.10 -5.32 10.56
CA GLY A 29 3.88 -6.09 10.38
C GLY A 29 3.26 -5.94 8.99
N THR A 30 1.97 -6.22 8.91
CA THR A 30 1.19 -6.20 7.66
C THR A 30 0.09 -5.15 7.74
N VAL A 31 -0.10 -4.41 6.65
CA VAL A 31 -1.17 -3.42 6.50
C VAL A 31 -1.87 -3.60 5.15
N LEU A 32 -3.14 -3.17 5.08
CA LEU A 32 -3.91 -3.15 3.85
C LEU A 32 -3.59 -1.90 3.04
N LEU A 33 -3.21 -2.06 1.77
CA LEU A 33 -3.08 -0.99 0.80
C LEU A 33 -4.30 -0.96 -0.12
N GLU A 34 -4.74 0.23 -0.48
CA GLU A 34 -5.62 0.47 -1.62
C GLU A 34 -4.79 1.12 -2.74
N ILE A 35 -4.52 0.37 -3.80
CA ILE A 35 -3.71 0.78 -4.95
C ILE A 35 -4.61 0.75 -6.18
N LYS A 36 -5.04 1.93 -6.61
CA LYS A 36 -5.79 2.06 -7.87
C LYS A 36 -4.90 1.73 -9.06
N GLY A 37 -5.51 1.19 -10.12
CA GLY A 37 -4.81 0.77 -11.34
C GLY A 37 -3.88 1.83 -11.95
N ASP A 38 -4.23 3.11 -11.86
CA ASP A 38 -3.43 4.24 -12.36
C ASP A 38 -2.10 4.43 -11.62
N LYS A 39 -1.96 3.89 -10.40
CA LYS A 39 -0.75 4.10 -9.58
C LYS A 39 0.43 3.24 -10.00
N TRP A 40 0.20 2.13 -10.69
CA TRP A 40 1.25 1.22 -11.11
C TRP A 40 2.18 1.85 -12.15
N ASN A 41 1.69 2.78 -12.97
CA ASN A 41 2.49 3.45 -14.02
C ASN A 41 3.29 2.46 -14.90
N GLY A 42 2.71 1.30 -15.21
CA GLY A 42 3.36 0.25 -16.02
C GLY A 42 4.41 -0.59 -15.28
N GLN A 43 4.61 -0.39 -13.98
CA GLN A 43 5.51 -1.21 -13.17
C GLN A 43 4.91 -2.60 -12.95
N ASP A 44 5.72 -3.63 -13.22
CA ASP A 44 5.43 -5.00 -12.80
C ASP A 44 6.09 -5.26 -11.43
N VAL A 45 5.24 -5.42 -10.42
CA VAL A 45 5.63 -5.64 -9.02
C VAL A 45 5.19 -7.03 -8.59
N THR A 46 6.16 -7.80 -8.13
CA THR A 46 6.00 -9.15 -7.61
C THR A 46 6.21 -9.16 -6.09
N PRO A 47 5.78 -10.21 -5.38
CA PRO A 47 6.02 -10.32 -3.94
C PRO A 47 7.48 -10.36 -3.49
N LYS A 48 8.43 -10.53 -4.43
CA LYS A 48 9.87 -10.49 -4.15
C LYS A 48 10.46 -9.09 -4.26
N ASP A 49 9.73 -8.15 -4.83
CA ASP A 49 10.20 -6.81 -5.07
C ASP A 49 10.01 -5.94 -3.84
N LEU A 50 11.10 -5.30 -3.42
CA LEU A 50 11.04 -4.25 -2.42
C LEU A 50 10.47 -2.98 -3.08
N VAL A 51 9.42 -2.43 -2.47
CA VAL A 51 8.75 -1.23 -2.97
C VAL A 51 8.64 -0.18 -1.88
N SER A 52 8.73 1.08 -2.28
CA SER A 52 8.38 2.24 -1.46
C SER A 52 6.98 2.71 -1.82
N ILE A 53 6.07 2.71 -0.84
CA ILE A 53 4.70 3.20 -1.01
C ILE A 53 4.53 4.49 -0.23
N SER A 54 3.88 5.48 -0.86
CA SER A 54 3.53 6.75 -0.22
C SER A 54 2.05 7.02 -0.38
N GLY A 55 1.36 7.33 0.72
CA GLY A 55 -0.10 7.44 0.70
C GLY A 55 -0.71 8.01 1.98
N ARG A 56 -2.03 8.12 1.98
CA ARG A 56 -2.81 8.61 3.12
C ARG A 56 -3.20 7.46 4.03
N LEU A 57 -2.90 7.60 5.32
CA LEU A 57 -3.33 6.68 6.36
C LEU A 57 -4.79 6.96 6.72
N LEU A 58 -5.66 6.00 6.46
CA LEU A 58 -7.09 6.08 6.72
C LEU A 58 -7.47 5.08 7.82
N LYS A 59 -8.39 5.49 8.68
CA LYS A 59 -9.02 4.63 9.69
C LYS A 59 -10.53 4.68 9.50
N ASP A 60 -11.12 3.52 9.34
CA ASP A 60 -12.57 3.35 9.26
C ASP A 60 -13.05 2.26 10.23
N ARG A 61 -14.29 1.80 10.03
CA ARG A 61 -14.96 0.79 10.88
C ARG A 61 -14.33 -0.60 10.74
N HIS A 62 -13.63 -0.86 9.64
CA HIS A 62 -13.01 -2.13 9.27
C HIS A 62 -11.52 -2.17 9.57
N GLY A 63 -10.92 -1.05 10.00
CA GLY A 63 -9.54 -0.98 10.46
C GLY A 63 -8.76 0.16 9.83
N THR A 64 -7.44 -0.02 9.76
CA THR A 64 -6.51 0.95 9.18
C THR A 64 -6.01 0.46 7.83
N HIS A 65 -6.04 1.33 6.83
CA HIS A 65 -5.53 1.06 5.49
C HIS A 65 -4.83 2.30 4.93
N ILE A 66 -4.00 2.11 3.91
CA ILE A 66 -3.30 3.21 3.23
C ILE A 66 -3.83 3.34 1.81
N SER A 67 -4.39 4.50 1.49
CA SER A 67 -4.72 4.85 0.11
C SER A 67 -3.46 5.34 -0.59
N VAL A 68 -2.96 4.55 -1.54
CA VAL A 68 -1.66 4.76 -2.16
C VAL A 68 -1.74 5.85 -3.22
N GLY A 69 -0.90 6.87 -3.06
CA GLY A 69 -0.73 7.95 -4.04
C GLY A 69 0.41 7.68 -5.01
N ARG A 70 1.48 7.01 -4.55
CA ARG A 70 2.67 6.68 -5.34
C ARG A 70 3.26 5.35 -4.88
N ILE A 71 3.72 4.56 -5.84
CA ILE A 71 4.50 3.35 -5.63
C ILE A 71 5.76 3.40 -6.51
N LEU A 72 6.89 3.02 -5.92
CA LEU A 72 8.18 2.92 -6.60
C LEU A 72 8.78 1.55 -6.27
N LYS A 73 9.07 0.76 -7.29
CA LYS A 73 9.91 -0.42 -7.18
C LYS A 73 11.38 0.00 -7.02
N GLN A 74 12.07 -0.60 -6.04
CA GLN A 74 13.50 -0.39 -5.81
C GLN A 74 14.37 -1.24 -6.75
#